data_AF-A0A7K2NUM0-F1
#
_entry.id   AF-A0A7K2NUM0-F1
#
_cell.length_a   1.000
_cell.length_b   1.000
_cell.length_c   1.000
_cell.angle_alpha   90.00
_cell.angle_beta   90.00
_cell.angle_gamma   90.00
#
_symmetry.space_group_name_H-M   'P 1'
#
loop_
_entity.id
_entity.type
_entity.pdbx_description
1 polymer ?
#
loop_
_entity_poly.entity_id
_entity_poly.type
_entity_poly.pdbx_seq_one_letter_code
_entity_poly.pdbx_strand_id
1 'polypeptide(L)'
;NTNRTLASDAPDLDRFRAELRRSGWADALAQARRTLEQRLASTAAGRPVEEARDTEPTAASAPGPTPPAPPQQPEQPEPEENRPMPSTATGIAAPTPEPMAGPGTDLLRFLENAAAADRVCKTHEAVRFELLAVLFRADRQPKADSPVVDAGCTTEHGHFLYEVLGAGLSTYADLRSGAARLHEINHTLEPTADRLYLVLSQPPAEDWSAAAVHDVFGVHVLWRTPQGWGGQDTATALGLDPGQA
;
A
#
# COMPACT_ATOMS: atom_id res chain seq x y z
N ASN A 1 -17.86 21.05 -53.29
CA ASN A 1 -16.45 20.97 -53.74
C ASN A 1 -15.62 21.76 -52.75
N THR A 2 -14.79 21.19 -51.87
CA THR A 2 -14.09 19.90 -51.88
C THR A 2 -13.86 19.45 -50.44
N ASN A 3 -14.55 18.40 -50.03
CA ASN A 3 -14.13 17.52 -48.95
C ASN A 3 -13.33 16.39 -49.64
N ARG A 4 -12.01 16.29 -49.40
CA ARG A 4 -11.21 15.09 -49.72
C ARG A 4 -9.86 15.12 -48.96
N THR A 5 -9.78 14.50 -47.78
CA THR A 5 -9.29 13.15 -47.42
C THR A 5 -7.76 12.94 -47.40
N LEU A 6 -7.30 12.48 -46.22
CA LEU A 6 -6.22 11.52 -45.90
C LEU A 6 -4.76 11.91 -46.19
N ALA A 7 -4.03 12.21 -45.11
CA ALA A 7 -2.60 11.93 -45.00
C ALA A 7 -2.33 11.21 -43.66
N SER A 8 -2.32 9.88 -43.71
CA SER A 8 -1.47 8.99 -42.91
C SER A 8 -1.22 9.36 -41.43
N ASP A 9 -2.01 8.79 -40.51
CA ASP A 9 -1.73 8.71 -39.06
C ASP A 9 -0.57 7.75 -38.70
N ALA A 10 0.32 7.43 -39.65
CA ALA A 10 1.49 6.63 -39.35
C ALA A 10 2.50 7.49 -38.57
N PRO A 11 2.93 7.07 -37.35
CA PRO A 11 3.91 7.81 -36.60
C PRO A 11 5.22 7.89 -37.38
N ASP A 12 5.78 9.10 -37.48
CA ASP A 12 7.08 9.34 -38.12
C ASP A 12 8.20 8.75 -37.24
N LEU A 13 8.53 7.48 -37.53
CA LEU A 13 9.53 6.70 -36.81
C LEU A 13 10.94 7.30 -36.94
N ASP A 14 11.22 8.01 -38.03
CA ASP A 14 12.54 8.59 -38.26
C ASP A 14 12.72 9.86 -37.43
N ARG A 15 11.66 10.68 -37.30
CA ARG A 15 11.63 11.79 -36.34
C ARG A 15 11.80 11.29 -34.90
N PHE A 16 11.10 10.23 -34.53
CA PHE A 16 11.21 9.65 -33.18
C PHE A 16 12.63 9.12 -32.89
N ARG A 17 13.26 8.45 -33.85
CA ARG A 17 14.66 7.99 -33.73
C ARG A 17 15.65 9.15 -33.62
N ALA A 18 15.42 10.25 -34.33
CA ALA A 18 16.26 11.44 -34.22
C ALA A 18 16.16 12.08 -32.82
N GLU A 19 14.94 12.18 -32.28
CA GLU A 19 14.67 12.71 -30.95
C GLU A 19 15.31 11.85 -29.83
N LEU A 20 15.23 10.53 -29.97
CA LEU A 20 15.87 9.56 -29.06
C LEU A 20 17.40 9.65 -29.03
N ARG A 21 18.03 9.93 -30.18
CA ARG A 21 19.48 10.18 -30.22
C ARG A 21 19.82 11.51 -29.58
N ARG A 22 19.03 12.55 -29.86
CA ARG A 22 19.21 13.90 -29.31
C ARG A 22 19.09 13.95 -27.79
N SER A 23 18.21 13.13 -27.22
CA SER A 23 18.01 13.04 -25.78
C SER A 23 19.07 12.21 -25.05
N GLY A 24 19.94 11.50 -25.79
CA GLY A 24 20.95 10.61 -25.22
C GLY A 24 20.40 9.27 -24.71
N TRP A 25 19.11 9.00 -24.90
CA TRP A 25 18.44 7.78 -24.41
C TRP A 25 18.59 6.57 -25.35
N ALA A 26 19.12 6.76 -26.56
CA ALA A 26 19.23 5.71 -27.56
C ALA A 26 19.98 4.47 -27.04
N ASP A 27 21.12 4.65 -26.37
CA ASP A 27 21.94 3.55 -25.87
C ASP A 27 21.30 2.87 -24.65
N ALA A 28 20.68 3.64 -23.75
CA ALA A 28 19.95 3.12 -22.60
C ALA A 28 18.75 2.25 -23.03
N LEU A 29 18.00 2.69 -24.06
CA LEU A 29 16.89 1.92 -24.62
C LEU A 29 17.36 0.65 -25.32
N ALA A 30 18.48 0.72 -26.06
CA ALA A 30 19.07 -0.46 -26.69
C ALA A 30 19.56 -1.48 -25.64
N GLN A 31 20.12 -1.01 -24.53
CA GLN A 31 20.52 -1.85 -23.40
C GLN A 31 19.30 -2.52 -22.75
N ALA A 32 18.24 -1.76 -22.46
CA ALA A 32 17.01 -2.30 -21.88
C ALA A 32 16.39 -3.40 -22.77
N ARG A 33 16.37 -3.19 -24.09
CA ARG A 33 15.87 -4.18 -25.05
C ARG A 33 16.68 -5.48 -25.01
N ARG A 34 18.01 -5.39 -25.01
CA ARG A 34 18.88 -6.57 -24.88
C ARG A 34 18.64 -7.33 -23.59
N THR A 35 18.48 -6.62 -22.47
CA THR A 35 18.19 -7.23 -21.17
C THR A 35 16.86 -8.00 -21.17
N LEU A 36 15.81 -7.45 -21.79
CA LEU A 36 14.52 -8.13 -21.92
C LEU A 36 14.61 -9.36 -22.81
N GLU A 37 15.30 -9.27 -23.96
CA GLU A 37 15.53 -10.40 -24.86
C GLU A 37 16.28 -11.54 -24.15
N GLN A 38 17.30 -11.20 -23.35
CA GLN A 38 18.04 -12.19 -22.55
C GLN A 38 17.17 -12.86 -21.48
N ARG A 39 16.30 -12.12 -20.79
CA ARG A 39 15.36 -12.70 -19.82
C ARG A 39 14.38 -13.66 -20.49
N LEU A 40 13.77 -13.24 -21.59
CA LEU A 40 12.83 -14.07 -22.35
C LEU A 40 13.50 -15.35 -22.87
N ALA A 41 14.73 -15.27 -23.39
CA ALA A 41 15.50 -16.42 -23.82
C ALA A 41 15.86 -17.36 -22.66
N SER A 42 16.17 -16.81 -21.49
CA SER A 42 16.49 -17.58 -20.27
C SER A 42 15.25 -18.31 -19.73
N THR A 43 14.07 -17.67 -19.79
CA THR A 43 12.79 -18.30 -19.43
C THR A 43 12.40 -19.41 -20.41
N ALA A 44 12.73 -19.26 -21.70
CA ALA A 44 12.49 -20.30 -22.70
C ALA A 44 13.46 -21.51 -22.58
N ALA A 45 14.69 -21.28 -22.12
CA ALA A 45 15.71 -22.32 -21.96
C ALA A 45 15.61 -23.11 -20.64
N GLY A 46 14.81 -22.66 -19.68
CA GLY A 46 14.74 -23.18 -18.31
C GLY A 46 13.50 -24.00 -17.95
N ARG A 47 12.76 -24.57 -18.92
CA ARG A 47 11.63 -25.47 -18.63
C ARG A 47 12.09 -26.94 -18.60
N PRO A 48 12.41 -27.54 -17.45
CA PRO A 48 12.30 -28.98 -17.29
C PRO A 48 10.81 -29.35 -17.23
N VAL A 49 10.43 -30.37 -17.99
CA VAL A 49 9.14 -31.04 -17.88
C VAL A 49 9.23 -31.93 -16.65
N GLU A 50 8.65 -31.51 -15.52
CA GLU A 50 8.38 -32.41 -14.40
C GLU A 50 6.98 -33.02 -14.57
N GLU A 51 6.96 -34.29 -14.96
CA GLU A 51 5.81 -35.17 -14.79
C GLU A 51 5.70 -35.60 -13.33
N ALA A 52 4.53 -35.34 -12.77
CA ALA A 52 4.07 -35.76 -11.46
C ALA A 52 4.15 -37.28 -11.26
N ARG A 53 4.57 -37.72 -10.06
CA ARG A 53 4.05 -38.93 -9.40
C ARG A 53 4.03 -38.82 -7.87
N ASP A 54 2.82 -38.98 -7.35
CA ASP A 54 2.47 -39.33 -5.97
C ASP A 54 3.16 -40.61 -5.50
N THR A 55 3.59 -40.67 -4.22
CA THR A 55 3.19 -41.73 -3.26
C THR A 55 3.74 -41.50 -1.85
N GLU A 56 2.84 -41.45 -0.86
CA GLU A 56 3.08 -41.74 0.56
C GLU A 56 2.94 -43.28 0.79
N PRO A 57 3.54 -43.89 1.85
CA PRO A 57 2.72 -44.21 3.04
C PRO A 57 3.45 -44.36 4.42
N THR A 58 2.82 -43.82 5.47
CA THR A 58 2.34 -44.46 6.74
C THR A 58 3.19 -45.42 7.62
N ALA A 59 3.43 -44.96 8.87
CA ALA A 59 3.39 -45.55 10.24
C ALA A 59 4.12 -46.86 10.69
N ALA A 60 4.79 -46.78 11.87
CA ALA A 60 4.73 -47.79 12.96
C ALA A 60 5.35 -47.33 14.33
N SER A 61 4.49 -47.29 15.36
CA SER A 61 4.60 -47.64 16.81
C SER A 61 5.78 -47.27 17.75
N ALA A 62 5.40 -46.72 18.92
CA ALA A 62 6.15 -46.58 20.19
C ALA A 62 5.95 -47.84 21.11
N PRO A 63 6.43 -47.99 22.40
CA PRO A 63 6.49 -46.99 23.50
C PRO A 63 7.72 -47.03 24.47
N GLY A 64 7.75 -46.09 25.45
CA GLY A 64 8.84 -45.68 26.38
C GLY A 64 9.27 -46.68 27.50
N PRO A 65 9.97 -46.26 28.59
CA PRO A 65 9.58 -45.15 29.50
C PRO A 65 10.72 -44.28 30.12
N THR A 66 10.33 -43.13 30.71
CA THR A 66 11.05 -42.14 31.55
C THR A 66 10.84 -42.41 33.06
N PRO A 67 11.25 -41.57 34.05
CA PRO A 67 12.40 -40.64 34.30
C PRO A 67 13.02 -40.90 35.74
N PRO A 68 13.84 -40.03 36.42
CA PRO A 68 13.45 -38.71 37.00
C PRO A 68 14.56 -37.62 37.02
N ALA A 69 14.16 -36.40 37.42
CA ALA A 69 14.99 -35.20 37.69
C ALA A 69 14.73 -34.70 39.15
N PRO A 70 15.18 -33.49 39.57
CA PRO A 70 16.53 -32.93 39.85
C PRO A 70 16.66 -32.65 41.39
N PRO A 71 17.53 -31.75 41.97
CA PRO A 71 17.31 -30.28 41.90
C PRO A 71 18.51 -29.30 42.23
N GLN A 72 18.28 -27.99 41.95
CA GLN A 72 18.77 -26.73 42.58
C GLN A 72 20.17 -26.10 42.32
N GLN A 73 20.15 -24.93 41.66
CA GLN A 73 20.91 -23.68 42.00
C GLN A 73 20.17 -22.93 43.14
N PRO A 74 20.67 -21.86 43.82
CA PRO A 74 21.67 -20.82 43.44
C PRO A 74 22.70 -20.52 44.58
N GLU A 75 23.74 -19.68 44.46
CA GLU A 75 23.77 -18.24 44.77
C GLU A 75 25.24 -17.74 44.75
N GLN A 76 25.47 -16.51 44.27
CA GLN A 76 26.67 -15.69 44.48
C GLN A 76 26.45 -14.76 45.70
N PRO A 77 27.50 -14.31 46.41
CA PRO A 77 27.98 -12.92 46.19
C PRO A 77 29.51 -12.69 46.37
N GLU A 78 30.02 -11.62 45.74
CA GLU A 78 31.33 -10.91 45.90
C GLU A 78 31.45 -10.22 47.30
N PRO A 79 32.47 -9.40 47.73
CA PRO A 79 33.55 -8.67 46.99
C PRO A 79 34.90 -8.45 47.78
N GLU A 80 35.68 -7.44 47.33
CA GLU A 80 36.85 -6.74 47.94
C GLU A 80 38.27 -7.25 47.55
N GLU A 81 39.29 -6.44 47.23
CA GLU A 81 39.51 -4.98 47.26
C GLU A 81 40.87 -4.68 46.57
N ASN A 82 40.92 -3.76 45.60
CA ASN A 82 41.90 -2.66 45.50
C ASN A 82 41.81 -1.90 44.15
N ARG A 83 41.66 -0.57 44.25
CA ARG A 83 41.93 0.47 43.23
C ARG A 83 43.10 1.34 43.77
N PRO A 84 43.82 2.23 43.02
CA PRO A 84 43.40 2.95 41.79
C PRO A 84 44.46 3.31 40.69
N MET A 85 43.97 3.36 39.42
CA MET A 85 44.18 4.35 38.32
C MET A 85 45.59 4.73 37.77
N PRO A 86 45.73 5.35 36.55
CA PRO A 86 44.84 5.47 35.39
C PRO A 86 45.52 5.07 34.05
N SER A 87 44.76 4.64 33.04
CA SER A 87 45.17 4.86 31.64
C SER A 87 43.95 5.11 30.77
N THR A 88 43.96 6.31 30.21
CA THR A 88 42.99 6.89 29.31
C THR A 88 42.98 6.10 28.00
N ALA A 89 42.02 5.19 27.83
CA ALA A 89 41.63 4.71 26.52
C ALA A 89 40.29 5.36 26.20
N THR A 90 40.36 6.48 25.47
CA THR A 90 39.22 7.07 24.78
C THR A 90 38.72 6.04 23.77
N GLY A 91 37.82 5.17 24.20
CA GLY A 91 37.05 4.33 23.32
C GLY A 91 36.17 5.25 22.49
N ILE A 92 36.55 5.45 21.24
CA ILE A 92 35.64 5.94 20.21
C ILE A 92 34.52 4.90 20.18
N ALA A 93 33.39 5.25 20.82
CA ALA A 93 32.17 4.50 20.64
C ALA A 93 31.87 4.58 19.14
N ALA A 94 32.02 3.42 18.47
CA ALA A 94 31.50 3.26 17.12
C ALA A 94 30.03 3.67 17.17
N PRO A 95 29.55 4.52 16.24
CA PRO A 95 28.14 4.83 16.18
C PRO A 95 27.40 3.50 16.08
N THR A 96 26.51 3.24 17.04
CA THR A 96 25.52 2.18 16.92
C THR A 96 24.88 2.38 15.55
N PRO A 97 24.94 1.40 14.63
CA PRO A 97 24.24 1.55 13.38
C PRO A 97 22.77 1.73 13.74
N GLU A 98 22.20 2.90 13.40
CA GLU A 98 20.76 3.04 13.36
C GLU A 98 20.24 1.85 12.57
N PRO A 99 19.21 1.13 13.06
CA PRO A 99 18.65 0.01 12.31
C PRO A 99 18.34 0.56 10.92
N MET A 100 19.04 0.06 9.92
CA MET A 100 18.85 0.48 8.54
C MET A 100 17.37 0.35 8.25
N ALA A 101 16.70 1.49 8.18
CA ALA A 101 15.33 1.61 7.77
C ALA A 101 15.20 0.81 6.47
N GLY A 102 14.50 -0.32 6.52
CA GLY A 102 14.26 -1.12 5.34
C GLY A 102 13.41 -0.33 4.34
N PRO A 103 13.32 -0.76 3.08
CA PRO A 103 12.48 -0.11 2.06
C PRO A 103 11.03 0.13 2.52
N GLY A 104 10.48 -0.75 3.38
CA GLY A 104 9.14 -0.61 3.94
C GLY A 104 8.98 0.57 4.90
N THR A 105 10.01 0.90 5.69
CA THR A 105 9.98 2.09 6.57
C THR A 105 10.12 3.39 5.79
N ASP A 106 10.78 3.36 4.63
CA ASP A 106 10.85 4.53 3.75
C ASP A 106 9.50 4.81 3.06
N LEU A 107 8.81 3.77 2.61
CA LEU A 107 7.46 3.89 2.06
C LEU A 107 6.47 4.42 3.10
N LEU A 108 6.47 3.84 4.31
CA LEU A 108 5.57 4.28 5.38
C LEU A 108 5.78 5.76 5.72
N ARG A 109 7.05 6.18 5.91
CA ARG A 109 7.38 7.60 6.15
C ARG A 109 6.95 8.52 4.99
N PHE A 110 7.10 8.06 3.75
CA PHE A 110 6.61 8.81 2.58
C PHE A 110 5.09 9.00 2.64
N LEU A 111 4.34 7.94 2.97
CA LEU A 111 2.88 7.99 3.12
C LEU A 111 2.43 8.87 4.28
N GLU A 112 3.14 8.86 5.41
CA GLU A 112 2.88 9.74 6.56
C GLU A 112 3.03 11.22 6.17
N ASN A 113 4.10 11.56 5.44
CA ASN A 113 4.31 12.92 4.96
C ASN A 113 3.24 13.35 3.96
N ALA A 114 2.81 12.46 3.07
CA ALA A 114 1.72 12.73 2.13
C ALA A 114 0.39 12.98 2.88
N ALA A 115 0.02 12.10 3.81
CA ALA A 115 -1.17 12.26 4.63
C ALA A 115 -1.13 13.55 5.47
N ALA A 116 0.03 13.89 6.04
CA ALA A 116 0.22 15.13 6.78
C ALA A 116 0.03 16.36 5.88
N ALA A 117 0.52 16.32 4.64
CA ALA A 117 0.31 17.39 3.66
C ALA A 117 -1.16 17.54 3.26
N ASP A 118 -1.86 16.42 3.03
CA ASP A 118 -3.29 16.41 2.69
C ASP A 118 -4.14 17.02 3.81
N ARG A 119 -3.83 16.70 5.08
CA ARG A 119 -4.53 17.22 6.27
C ARG A 119 -4.34 18.72 6.52
N VAL A 120 -3.44 19.40 5.81
CA VAL A 120 -3.37 20.88 5.80
C VAL A 120 -4.54 21.49 5.02
N CYS A 121 -5.15 20.73 4.09
CA CYS A 121 -6.27 21.17 3.29
C CYS A 121 -7.56 21.20 4.12
N LYS A 122 -8.18 22.38 4.25
CA LYS A 122 -9.44 22.54 5.01
C LYS A 122 -10.60 21.72 4.44
N THR A 123 -10.65 21.56 3.12
CA THR A 123 -11.69 20.75 2.48
C THR A 123 -11.49 19.26 2.79
N HIS A 124 -10.24 18.80 2.80
CA HIS A 124 -9.91 17.42 3.21
C HIS A 124 -10.39 17.15 4.64
N GLU A 125 -9.98 17.99 5.59
CA GLU A 125 -10.36 17.82 6.99
C GLU A 125 -11.87 17.93 7.21
N ALA A 126 -12.56 18.86 6.51
CA ALA A 126 -14.02 18.95 6.59
C ALA A 126 -14.70 17.64 6.16
N VAL A 127 -14.32 17.09 4.99
CA VAL A 127 -14.88 15.83 4.50
C VAL A 127 -14.52 14.66 5.42
N ARG A 128 -13.29 14.63 5.96
CA ARG A 128 -12.87 13.63 6.94
C ARG A 128 -13.72 13.68 8.21
N PHE A 129 -13.97 14.86 8.77
CA PHE A 129 -14.84 14.97 9.96
C PHE A 129 -16.29 14.62 9.66
N GLU A 130 -16.80 14.95 8.47
CA GLU A 130 -18.13 14.53 8.04
C GLU A 130 -18.24 13.00 7.88
N LEU A 131 -17.19 12.36 7.34
CA LEU A 131 -17.06 10.91 7.24
C LEU A 131 -17.05 10.26 8.63
N LEU A 132 -16.20 10.75 9.54
CA LEU A 132 -16.15 10.24 10.91
C LEU A 132 -17.50 10.40 11.60
N ALA A 133 -18.18 11.55 11.43
CA ALA A 133 -19.48 11.80 12.02
C ALA A 133 -20.56 10.84 11.49
N VAL A 134 -20.59 10.52 10.20
CA VAL A 134 -21.57 9.55 9.67
C VAL A 134 -21.27 8.13 10.17
N LEU A 135 -20.00 7.73 10.21
CA LEU A 135 -19.60 6.42 10.73
C LEU A 135 -19.98 6.27 12.21
N PHE A 136 -19.73 7.27 13.05
CA PHE A 136 -20.15 7.25 14.46
C PHE A 136 -21.66 7.21 14.63
N ARG A 137 -22.44 7.90 13.81
CA ARG A 137 -23.91 7.85 13.87
C ARG A 137 -24.47 6.48 13.49
N ALA A 138 -23.75 5.73 12.66
CA ALA A 138 -24.07 4.36 12.29
C ALA A 138 -23.52 3.32 13.30
N ASP A 139 -23.17 3.74 14.53
CA ASP A 139 -22.54 2.91 15.55
C ASP A 139 -21.27 2.18 15.08
N ARG A 140 -20.60 2.71 14.05
CA ARG A 140 -19.25 2.25 13.68
C ARG A 140 -18.23 2.87 14.63
N GLN A 141 -17.10 2.18 14.80
CA GLN A 141 -15.97 2.65 15.63
C GLN A 141 -14.76 2.98 14.74
N PRO A 142 -14.78 4.12 14.03
CA PRO A 142 -13.63 4.54 13.22
C PRO A 142 -12.42 4.88 14.09
N LYS A 143 -11.27 4.32 13.72
CA LYS A 143 -9.95 4.74 14.20
C LYS A 143 -9.47 5.90 13.33
N ALA A 144 -9.17 7.03 13.96
CA ALA A 144 -8.78 8.28 13.31
C ALA A 144 -7.40 8.81 13.76
N ASP A 145 -6.70 8.05 14.61
CA ASP A 145 -5.37 8.33 15.16
C ASP A 145 -4.22 7.86 14.26
N SER A 146 -4.54 7.20 13.15
CA SER A 146 -3.52 6.75 12.18
C SER A 146 -2.78 7.93 11.53
N PRO A 147 -1.44 7.87 11.43
CA PRO A 147 -0.67 8.90 10.75
C PRO A 147 -0.81 8.83 9.22
N VAL A 148 -1.27 7.69 8.65
CA VAL A 148 -1.36 7.48 7.19
C VAL A 148 -2.78 7.34 6.65
N VAL A 149 -3.74 6.88 7.46
CA VAL A 149 -5.14 6.65 7.04
C VAL A 149 -6.03 7.73 7.63
N ASP A 150 -6.98 8.25 6.85
CA ASP A 150 -7.97 9.21 7.36
C ASP A 150 -9.01 8.58 8.30
N ALA A 151 -9.51 7.38 7.99
CA ALA A 151 -10.31 6.55 8.89
C ALA A 151 -10.19 5.06 8.59
N GLY A 152 -10.18 4.21 9.63
CA GLY A 152 -10.31 2.75 9.50
C GLY A 152 -11.40 2.19 10.40
N CYS A 153 -12.22 1.26 9.93
CA CYS A 153 -13.35 0.69 10.68
C CYS A 153 -13.33 -0.84 10.62
N THR A 154 -13.57 -1.51 11.74
CA THR A 154 -13.96 -2.93 11.73
C THR A 154 -15.48 -3.03 11.71
N THR A 155 -16.03 -3.80 10.78
CA THR A 155 -17.46 -4.00 10.55
C THR A 155 -17.79 -5.50 10.55
N GLU A 156 -19.07 -5.87 10.53
CA GLU A 156 -19.50 -7.25 10.25
C GLU A 156 -19.05 -7.77 8.88
N HIS A 157 -18.67 -6.87 7.96
CA HIS A 157 -18.20 -7.18 6.61
C HIS A 157 -16.67 -7.12 6.47
N GLY A 158 -15.94 -6.96 7.56
CA GLY A 158 -14.48 -6.90 7.57
C GLY A 158 -13.91 -5.52 7.94
N HIS A 159 -12.61 -5.35 7.74
CA HIS A 159 -11.87 -4.12 7.99
C HIS A 159 -11.91 -3.21 6.76
N PHE A 160 -12.43 -1.99 6.93
CA PHE A 160 -12.60 -1.00 5.88
C PHE A 160 -11.64 0.17 6.10
N LEU A 161 -11.02 0.65 5.02
CA LEU A 161 -10.16 1.84 5.02
C LEU A 161 -10.75 2.93 4.14
N TYR A 162 -10.65 4.16 4.63
CA TYR A 162 -11.10 5.35 3.95
C TYR A 162 -9.94 6.32 3.79
N GLU A 163 -9.76 6.78 2.56
CA GLU A 163 -8.86 7.88 2.23
C GLU A 163 -9.65 9.01 1.59
N VAL A 164 -9.54 10.20 2.16
CA VAL A 164 -10.17 11.40 1.63
C VAL A 164 -9.28 12.00 0.56
N LEU A 165 -9.85 12.43 -0.55
CA LEU A 165 -9.15 13.24 -1.53
C LEU A 165 -9.51 14.72 -1.33
N GLY A 166 -8.47 15.55 -1.28
CA GLY A 166 -8.59 17.00 -1.09
C GLY A 166 -9.36 17.73 -2.20
N ALA A 167 -9.49 19.05 -2.04
CA ALA A 167 -10.27 19.89 -2.94
C ALA A 167 -9.85 19.74 -4.42
N GLY A 168 -10.83 19.54 -5.30
CA GLY A 168 -10.63 19.46 -6.75
C GLY A 168 -10.10 18.12 -7.27
N LEU A 169 -9.71 17.19 -6.39
CA LEU A 169 -9.24 15.85 -6.76
C LEU A 169 -10.41 14.93 -7.05
N SER A 170 -11.00 15.09 -8.24
CA SER A 170 -12.25 14.42 -8.65
C SER A 170 -12.21 13.88 -10.08
N THR A 171 -11.10 14.06 -10.80
CA THR A 171 -10.94 13.50 -12.14
C THR A 171 -10.53 12.03 -12.06
N TYR A 172 -10.78 11.26 -13.11
CA TYR A 172 -10.31 9.87 -13.20
C TYR A 172 -8.79 9.71 -12.95
N ALA A 173 -7.98 10.70 -13.33
CA ALA A 173 -6.55 10.68 -13.07
C ALA A 173 -6.25 10.79 -11.56
N ASP A 174 -6.97 11.65 -10.85
CA ASP A 174 -6.85 11.81 -9.40
C ASP A 174 -7.31 10.54 -8.68
N LEU A 175 -8.45 9.97 -9.10
CA LEU A 175 -8.99 8.76 -8.49
C LEU A 175 -8.06 7.56 -8.67
N ARG A 176 -7.44 7.38 -9.85
CA ARG A 176 -6.40 6.35 -10.02
C ARG A 176 -5.21 6.57 -9.09
N SER A 177 -4.75 7.82 -8.98
CA SER A 177 -3.62 8.16 -8.11
C SER A 177 -3.96 7.84 -6.65
N GLY A 178 -5.17 8.21 -6.21
CA GLY A 178 -5.69 7.88 -4.89
C GLY A 178 -5.83 6.38 -4.69
N ALA A 179 -6.34 5.63 -5.66
CA ALA A 179 -6.51 4.18 -5.57
C ALA A 179 -5.16 3.45 -5.43
N ALA A 180 -4.16 3.87 -6.21
CA ALA A 180 -2.80 3.35 -6.09
C ALA A 180 -2.22 3.64 -4.69
N ARG A 181 -2.32 4.89 -4.22
CA ARG A 181 -1.86 5.28 -2.88
C ARG A 181 -2.58 4.51 -1.77
N LEU A 182 -3.89 4.26 -1.91
CA LEU A 182 -4.66 3.50 -0.92
C LEU A 182 -4.24 2.03 -0.86
N HIS A 183 -3.83 1.43 -1.98
CA HIS A 183 -3.20 0.11 -1.99
C HIS A 183 -1.81 0.11 -1.35
N GLU A 184 -1.00 1.14 -1.59
CA GLU A 184 0.30 1.32 -0.91
C GLU A 184 0.11 1.43 0.60
N ILE A 185 -0.87 2.23 1.07
CA ILE A 185 -1.25 2.32 2.48
C ILE A 185 -1.66 0.94 3.00
N ASN A 186 -2.58 0.25 2.33
CA ASN A 186 -3.06 -1.07 2.77
C ASN A 186 -1.94 -2.10 2.88
N HIS A 187 -0.97 -2.06 1.97
CA HIS A 187 0.20 -2.93 1.99
C HIS A 187 1.08 -2.73 3.25
N THR A 188 1.03 -1.55 3.88
CA THR A 188 1.79 -1.26 5.11
C THR A 188 1.04 -1.60 6.40
N LEU A 189 -0.22 -2.03 6.33
CA LEU A 189 -1.07 -2.25 7.51
C LEU A 189 -1.19 -3.75 7.84
N GLU A 190 -1.21 -4.04 9.14
CA GLU A 190 -1.55 -5.36 9.68
C GLU A 190 -2.70 -5.24 10.70
N PRO A 191 -3.84 -5.92 10.48
CA PRO A 191 -4.21 -6.67 9.28
C PRO A 191 -4.48 -5.75 8.07
N THR A 192 -4.36 -6.32 6.86
CA THR A 192 -4.82 -5.64 5.64
C THR A 192 -6.34 -5.47 5.67
N ALA A 193 -6.83 -4.41 5.03
CA ALA A 193 -8.25 -4.17 4.86
C ALA A 193 -8.88 -5.06 3.79
N ASP A 194 -10.12 -5.45 4.06
CA ASP A 194 -10.98 -6.20 3.16
C ASP A 194 -11.61 -5.30 2.09
N ARG A 195 -11.83 -4.01 2.41
CA ARG A 195 -12.37 -3.02 1.47
C ARG A 195 -11.71 -1.66 1.60
N LEU A 196 -11.54 -1.01 0.45
CA LEU A 196 -10.86 0.27 0.29
C LEU A 196 -11.82 1.28 -0.32
N TYR A 197 -11.90 2.46 0.28
CA TYR A 197 -12.78 3.55 -0.14
C TYR A 197 -12.01 4.85 -0.35
N LEU A 198 -12.15 5.43 -1.53
CA LEU A 198 -11.81 6.84 -1.77
C LEU A 198 -13.02 7.71 -1.47
N VAL A 199 -12.80 8.84 -0.81
CA VAL A 199 -13.85 9.73 -0.34
C VAL A 199 -13.62 11.13 -0.92
N LEU A 200 -14.54 11.60 -1.74
CA LEU A 200 -14.43 12.88 -2.45
C LEU A 200 -15.29 13.97 -1.81
N SER A 201 -14.82 15.20 -1.90
CA SER A 201 -15.58 16.40 -1.50
C SER A 201 -16.77 16.73 -2.41
N GLN A 202 -16.79 16.17 -3.62
CA GLN A 202 -17.79 16.41 -4.65
C GLN A 202 -17.90 15.19 -5.57
N PRO A 203 -18.96 15.06 -6.39
CA PRO A 203 -19.07 13.98 -7.36
C PRO A 203 -17.84 13.87 -8.28
N PRO A 204 -17.50 12.67 -8.75
CA PRO A 204 -16.45 12.50 -9.76
C PRO A 204 -16.75 13.35 -10.99
N ALA A 205 -15.70 13.90 -11.60
CA ALA A 205 -15.81 14.77 -12.77
C ALA A 205 -16.37 14.01 -13.98
N GLU A 206 -15.98 12.74 -14.13
CA GLU A 206 -16.52 11.82 -15.12
C GLU A 206 -17.42 10.78 -14.46
N ASP A 207 -18.65 10.64 -14.96
CA ASP A 207 -19.68 9.72 -14.44
C ASP A 207 -19.27 8.24 -14.46
N TRP A 208 -18.42 7.85 -15.41
CA TRP A 208 -17.88 6.50 -15.53
C TRP A 208 -16.66 6.21 -14.63
N SER A 209 -16.02 7.25 -14.07
CA SER A 209 -14.72 7.11 -13.41
C SER A 209 -14.77 6.25 -12.15
N ALA A 210 -15.79 6.42 -11.32
CA ALA A 210 -15.97 5.64 -10.09
C ALA A 210 -16.17 4.14 -10.38
N ALA A 211 -16.90 3.79 -11.43
CA ALA A 211 -17.08 2.40 -11.87
C ALA A 211 -15.76 1.81 -12.41
N ALA A 212 -15.06 2.56 -13.27
CA ALA A 212 -13.78 2.11 -13.81
C ALA A 212 -12.72 1.89 -12.72
N VAL A 213 -12.65 2.76 -11.70
CA VAL A 213 -11.71 2.63 -10.58
C VAL A 213 -12.01 1.38 -9.75
N HIS A 214 -13.29 1.12 -9.48
CA HIS A 214 -13.71 -0.09 -8.80
C HIS A 214 -13.33 -1.34 -9.62
N ASP A 215 -13.64 -1.37 -10.91
CA ASP A 215 -13.42 -2.56 -11.75
C ASP A 215 -11.92 -2.88 -11.94
N VAL A 216 -11.06 -1.86 -11.98
CA VAL A 216 -9.61 -2.02 -12.20
C VAL A 216 -8.84 -2.23 -10.89
N PHE A 217 -9.19 -1.49 -9.83
CA PHE A 217 -8.43 -1.47 -8.58
C PHE A 217 -9.14 -2.13 -7.39
N GLY A 218 -10.42 -2.50 -7.53
CA GLY A 218 -11.22 -2.97 -6.39
C GLY A 218 -11.47 -1.89 -5.33
N VAL A 219 -11.32 -0.61 -5.69
CA VAL A 219 -11.49 0.53 -4.77
C VAL A 219 -12.84 1.18 -5.01
N HIS A 220 -13.65 1.26 -3.96
CA HIS A 220 -14.94 1.94 -3.99
C HIS A 220 -14.76 3.46 -3.92
N VAL A 221 -15.68 4.21 -4.52
CA VAL A 221 -15.65 5.68 -4.47
C VAL A 221 -16.93 6.20 -3.85
N LEU A 222 -16.76 6.99 -2.80
CA LEU A 222 -17.82 7.73 -2.11
C LEU A 222 -17.60 9.23 -2.35
N TRP A 223 -18.67 10.02 -2.36
CA TRP A 223 -18.57 11.47 -2.47
C TRP A 223 -19.67 12.19 -1.74
N ARG A 224 -19.42 13.43 -1.34
CA ARG A 224 -20.47 14.27 -0.76
C ARG A 224 -21.43 14.79 -1.82
N THR A 225 -22.72 14.74 -1.48
CA THR A 225 -23.82 15.40 -2.18
C THR A 225 -24.47 16.42 -1.24
N PRO A 226 -25.26 17.38 -1.76
CA PRO A 226 -25.97 18.32 -0.88
C PRO A 226 -26.92 17.62 0.11
N GLN A 227 -27.40 16.42 -0.20
CA GLN A 227 -28.35 15.65 0.60
C GLN A 227 -27.70 14.58 1.48
N GLY A 228 -26.44 14.21 1.24
CA GLY A 228 -25.81 13.09 1.93
C GLY A 228 -24.56 12.58 1.22
N TRP A 229 -24.49 11.27 1.01
CA TRP A 229 -23.34 10.61 0.42
C TRP A 229 -23.76 9.87 -0.85
N GLY A 230 -23.05 10.08 -1.94
CA GLY A 230 -23.18 9.27 -3.15
C GLY A 230 -22.04 8.25 -3.23
N GLY A 231 -22.22 7.21 -4.03
CA GLY A 231 -21.21 6.17 -4.20
C GLY A 231 -21.79 4.81 -4.54
N GLN A 232 -20.93 3.89 -4.92
CA GLN A 232 -21.30 2.48 -4.97
C GLN A 232 -21.28 1.89 -3.55
N ASP A 233 -22.30 1.10 -3.21
CA ASP A 233 -22.38 0.38 -1.94
C ASP A 233 -22.31 1.29 -0.68
N THR A 234 -22.81 2.52 -0.81
CA THR A 234 -22.77 3.54 0.26
C THR A 234 -23.41 3.07 1.56
N ALA A 235 -24.47 2.27 1.49
CA ALA A 235 -25.14 1.69 2.65
C ALA A 235 -24.18 0.79 3.46
N THR A 236 -23.49 -0.14 2.80
CA THR A 236 -22.50 -1.02 3.43
C THR A 236 -21.31 -0.23 3.96
N ALA A 237 -20.78 0.69 3.13
CA ALA A 237 -19.61 1.49 3.49
C ALA A 237 -19.87 2.32 4.76
N LEU A 238 -20.98 3.06 4.79
CA LEU A 238 -21.26 4.01 5.86
C LEU A 238 -22.08 3.39 7.00
N GLY A 239 -22.56 2.16 6.88
CA GLY A 239 -23.48 1.53 7.83
C GLY A 239 -24.86 2.17 7.84
N LEU A 240 -25.31 2.71 6.71
CA LEU A 240 -26.61 3.35 6.57
C LEU A 240 -27.68 2.30 6.24
N ASP A 241 -28.88 2.49 6.79
CA ASP A 241 -30.04 1.74 6.32
C ASP A 241 -30.31 2.07 4.83
N PRO A 242 -30.88 1.13 4.03
CA PRO A 242 -31.12 1.33 2.60
C PRO A 242 -31.98 2.57 2.24
N GLY A 243 -32.66 3.17 3.21
CA GLY A 243 -33.45 4.39 3.05
C GLY A 243 -32.75 5.70 3.47
N GLN A 244 -31.48 5.64 3.91
CA GLN A 244 -30.68 6.79 4.37
C GLN A 244 -29.44 7.07 3.52
N ALA A 245 -29.14 6.19 2.55
CA ALA A 245 -28.05 6.35 1.58
C ALA A 245 -28.41 7.32 0.46
#